data_AF-A0A7G8WIT7-F1
#
_entry.id   AF-A0A7G8WIT7-F1
#
_cell.length_a   1.000
_cell.length_b   1.000
_cell.length_c   1.000
_cell.angle_alpha   90.00
_cell.angle_beta   90.00
_cell.angle_gamma   90.00
#
_symmetry.space_group_name_H-M   'P 1'
#
loop_
_entity.id
_entity.type
_entity.pdbx_description
1 polymer ?
#
loop_
_entity_poly.entity_id
_entity_poly.type
_entity_poly.pdbx_seq_one_letter_code
_entity_poly.pdbx_strand_id
1 'polypeptide(L)' 'MSAFEAVLRQQVADSALALQQAERVGDEAAGSMYRARLWDLMDRAAANDIEAGSWIAGEISPAGSRP' A
#
# COMPACT_ATOMS: atom_id res chain seq x y z
N MET A 1 -18.68 -3.07 -6.45
CA MET A 1 -17.22 -3.18 -6.53
C MET A 1 -16.84 -3.41 -7.98
N SER A 2 -16.07 -2.52 -8.59
CA SER A 2 -15.68 -2.64 -10.01
C SER A 2 -14.53 -3.66 -10.18
N ALA A 3 -14.33 -4.16 -11.41
CA ALA A 3 -13.18 -5.02 -11.72
C ALA A 3 -11.85 -4.30 -11.43
N PHE A 4 -11.80 -2.99 -11.70
CA PHE A 4 -10.66 -2.14 -11.38
C PHE A 4 -10.41 -2.06 -9.87
N GLU A 5 -11.45 -1.78 -9.07
CA GLU A 5 -11.35 -1.69 -7.61
C GLU A 5 -10.90 -3.02 -7.00
N ALA A 6 -11.37 -4.16 -7.52
CA ALA A 6 -10.93 -5.48 -7.07
C ALA A 6 -9.43 -5.71 -7.32
N VAL A 7 -8.94 -5.36 -8.51
CA VAL A 7 -7.52 -5.45 -8.85
C VAL A 7 -6.68 -4.50 -8.00
N LEU A 8 -7.15 -3.28 -7.81
CA LEU A 8 -6.45 -2.28 -7.00
C LEU A 8 -6.34 -2.73 -5.54
N ARG A 9 -7.43 -3.26 -4.97
CA ARG A 9 -7.46 -3.82 -3.62
C ARG A 9 -6.50 -5.00 -3.46
N GLN A 10 -6.40 -5.88 -4.45
CA GLN A 10 -5.44 -6.98 -4.43
C GLN A 10 -4.00 -6.45 -4.44
N GLN A 11 -3.68 -5.48 -5.31
CA GLN A 11 -2.34 -4.88 -5.38
C GLN A 11 -1.93 -4.20 -4.06
N VAL A 12 -2.89 -3.57 -3.37
CA VAL A 12 -2.67 -2.99 -2.04
C VAL A 12 -2.38 -4.07 -1.01
N ALA A 13 -3.17 -5.15 -0.98
CA ALA A 13 -2.95 -6.27 -0.07
C ALA A 13 -1.58 -6.94 -0.29
N ASP A 14 -1.20 -7.18 -1.55
CA ASP A 14 0.09 -7.80 -1.91
C ASP A 14 1.27 -6.91 -1.49
N SER A 15 1.17 -5.59 -1.74
CA SER A 15 2.21 -4.63 -1.37
C SER A 15 2.36 -4.49 0.16
N ALA A 16 1.24 -4.52 0.88
CA ALA A 16 1.24 -4.48 2.35
C ALA A 16 1.88 -5.74 2.96
N LEU A 17 1.57 -6.93 2.42
CA LEU A 17 2.20 -8.18 2.85
C LEU A 17 3.71 -8.17 2.57
N ALA A 18 4.11 -7.69 1.39
CA ALA A 18 5.52 -7.61 1.01
C ALA A 18 6.30 -6.62 1.90
N LEU A 19 5.69 -5.48 2.26
CA LEU A 19 6.25 -4.53 3.21
C LEU A 19 6.45 -5.16 4.59
N GLN A 20 5.42 -5.82 5.14
CA GLN A 20 5.52 -6.49 6.43
C GLN A 20 6.65 -7.54 6.43
N GLN A 21 6.81 -8.27 5.32
CA GLN A 21 7.89 -9.24 5.19
C GLN A 21 9.26 -8.58 5.11
N ALA A 22 9.40 -7.47 4.37
CA ALA A 22 10.65 -6.69 4.27
C ALA A 22 11.05 -6.14 5.64
N GLU A 23 10.11 -5.59 6.40
CA GLU A 23 10.35 -5.08 7.76
C GLU A 23 10.74 -6.21 8.73
N ARG A 24 10.11 -7.37 8.63
CA ARG A 24 10.43 -8.54 9.46
C ARG A 24 11.87 -9.03 9.26
N VAL A 25 12.40 -8.93 8.04
CA VAL A 25 13.78 -9.37 7.73
C VAL A 25 14.80 -8.22 7.77
N GLY A 26 14.37 -6.99 8.08
CA GLY A 26 15.23 -5.82 8.12
C GLY A 26 15.71 -5.32 6.75
N ASP A 27 15.00 -5.64 5.67
CA ASP A 27 15.31 -5.14 4.32
C ASP A 27 14.73 -3.74 4.12
N GLU A 28 15.50 -2.73 4.54
CA GLU A 28 15.09 -1.32 4.49
C GLU A 28 14.84 -0.82 3.07
N ALA A 29 15.62 -1.31 2.09
CA ALA A 29 15.47 -0.91 0.69
C ALA A 29 14.15 -1.43 0.11
N ALA A 30 13.85 -2.70 0.32
CA ALA A 30 12.57 -3.28 -0.07
C ALA A 30 11.40 -2.63 0.70
N GLY A 31 11.58 -2.38 2.00
CA GLY A 31 10.57 -1.70 2.81
C GLY A 31 10.25 -0.28 2.30
N SER A 32 11.27 0.49 1.90
CA SER A 32 11.06 1.81 1.29
C SER A 32 10.32 1.72 -0.05
N MET A 33 10.68 0.74 -0.89
CA MET A 33 10.03 0.52 -2.18
C MET A 33 8.53 0.17 -2.00
N TYR A 34 8.20 -0.74 -1.10
CA TYR A 34 6.80 -1.14 -0.88
C TYR A 34 5.96 -0.03 -0.23
N ARG A 35 6.55 0.80 0.64
CA ARG A 35 5.88 2.00 1.16
C ARG A 35 5.55 3.00 0.05
N ALA A 36 6.50 3.30 -0.83
CA ALA A 36 6.25 4.17 -1.99
C ALA A 36 5.16 3.58 -2.91
N ARG A 37 5.19 2.26 -3.14
CA ARG A 37 4.16 1.57 -3.93
C ARG A 37 2.77 1.69 -3.31
N LEU A 38 2.64 1.57 -1.99
CA LEU A 38 1.36 1.73 -1.31
C LEU A 38 0.80 3.15 -1.48
N TRP A 39 1.65 4.18 -1.37
CA TRP A 39 1.24 5.56 -1.67
C TRP A 39 0.70 5.73 -3.09
N ASP A 40 1.41 5.22 -4.10
CA ASP A 40 0.95 5.28 -5.50
C ASP A 40 -0.41 4.61 -5.68
N LEU A 41 -0.64 3.48 -5.01
CA LEU A 41 -1.91 2.75 -5.08
C LEU A 41 -3.04 3.51 -4.39
N MET A 42 -2.77 4.19 -3.27
CA MET A 42 -3.73 5.06 -2.58
C MET A 42 -4.08 6.29 -3.43
N ASP A 43 -3.08 6.94 -4.03
CA ASP A 43 -3.29 8.07 -4.94
C ASP A 43 -4.12 7.64 -6.16
N ARG A 44 -3.86 6.44 -6.68
CA ARG A 44 -4.66 5.86 -7.77
C ARG A 44 -6.10 5.56 -7.35
N ALA A 45 -6.33 5.11 -6.12
CA ALA A 45 -7.68 4.92 -5.59
C ALA A 45 -8.43 6.25 -5.48
N ALA A 46 -7.78 7.27 -4.91
CA ALA A 46 -8.33 8.60 -4.76
C ALA A 46 -8.66 9.24 -6.12
N ALA A 47 -7.81 9.06 -7.13
CA ALA A 47 -8.05 9.54 -8.50
C ALA A 47 -9.27 8.88 -9.19
N ASN A 48 -9.82 7.81 -8.62
CA ASN A 48 -11.01 7.11 -9.10
C ASN A 48 -12.17 7.19 -8.10
N ASP A 49 -12.13 8.13 -7.14
CA ASP A 49 -13.14 8.31 -6.08
C ASP A 49 -13.39 7.05 -5.23
N ILE A 50 -12.34 6.24 -5.01
CA ILE A 50 -12.39 5.02 -4.20
C ILE A 50 -11.84 5.30 -2.80
N GLU A 51 -12.65 5.06 -1.78
CA GLU A 51 -12.29 5.13 -0.36
C GLU A 51 -11.40 3.94 0.04
N ALA A 52 -10.08 4.10 -0.08
CA ALA A 52 -9.09 3.06 0.20
C ALA A 52 -8.43 3.16 1.58
N GLY A 53 -8.73 4.18 2.37
CA GLY A 53 -8.07 4.44 3.67
C GLY A 53 -8.21 3.31 4.69
N SER A 54 -9.20 2.43 4.53
CA SER A 54 -9.43 1.26 5.39
C SER A 54 -8.77 -0.03 4.89
N TRP A 55 -8.13 -0.02 3.72
CA TRP A 55 -7.59 -1.24 3.10
C TRP A 55 -6.24 -1.68 3.69
N ILE A 56 -5.57 -0.77 4.38
CA ILE A 56 -4.30 -1.02 5.03
C ILE A 56 -4.54 -1.01 6.55
N ALA A 57 -4.09 -2.05 7.26
CA ALA A 57 -4.18 -2.11 8.70
C ALA A 57 -3.31 -1.01 9.33
N GLY A 58 -3.79 -0.35 10.40
CA GLY A 58 -3.18 0.87 10.95
C GLY A 58 -1.72 0.78 11.42
N GLU A 59 -1.16 -0.43 11.54
CA GLU A 59 0.27 -0.65 11.82
C GLU A 59 1.15 -0.36 10.60
N ILE A 60 0.61 -0.59 9.40
CA ILE A 60 1.23 -0.24 8.13
C ILE A 60 0.73 1.17 7.78
N SER A 61 1.18 2.15 8.54
CA SER A 61 0.91 3.54 8.18
C SER A 61 1.85 3.93 7.05
N PRO A 62 1.36 4.37 5.89
CA PRO A 62 2.23 4.97 4.90
C PRO A 62 2.79 6.32 5.42
N ALA A 63 2.33 6.82 6.58
CA ALA A 63 2.70 8.06 7.27
C ALA A 63 4.16 8.14 7.81
N GLY A 64 5.09 7.37 7.26
CA GLY A 64 6.45 7.90 7.14
C GLY A 64 6.39 9.13 6.22
N SER A 65 7.12 10.20 6.54
CA SER A 65 7.26 11.36 5.65
C SER A 65 7.42 10.87 4.21
N ARG A 66 6.62 11.45 3.28
CA ARG A 66 6.79 11.18 1.84
C ARG A 66 8.30 11.24 1.53
N PRO A 67 8.86 10.25 0.81
CA PRO A 67 10.23 10.35 0.33
C PRO A 67 10.45 11.63 -0.49
#